data_AF-A0AAE0GNI3-F1
#
_entry.id   AF-A0AAE0GNI3-F1
#
_cell.length_a   1.000
_cell.length_b   1.000
_cell.length_c   1.000
_cell.angle_alpha   90.00
_cell.angle_beta   90.00
_cell.angle_gamma   90.00
#
_symmetry.space_group_name_H-M   'P 1'
#
loop_
_entity.id
_entity.type
_entity.pdbx_description
1 polymer ?
#
loop_
_entity_poly.entity_id
_entity_poly.type
_entity_poly.pdbx_seq_one_letter_code
_entity_poly.pdbx_strand_id
1 'polypeptide(L)'
;MVTPMAKYAQELARSGELDTVCQMLRERSVRLADVNDMAAVTTVHQVKGFEYDHCAVHSDLLAPENRDERNISFVAFTRHRKSLVVMAKSD
;
A
#
# COMPACT_ATOMS: atom_id res chain seq x y z
N MET A 1 -23.10 -3.66 10.84
CA MET A 1 -22.64 -3.62 9.43
C MET A 1 -21.31 -4.34 9.36
N VAL A 2 -21.23 -5.43 8.60
CA VAL A 2 -19.97 -6.17 8.41
C VAL A 2 -19.22 -5.48 7.27
N THR A 3 -17.99 -5.04 7.51
CA THR A 3 -17.17 -4.41 6.46
C THR A 3 -16.87 -5.43 5.36
N PRO A 4 -16.63 -5.00 4.12
CA PRO A 4 -16.26 -5.92 3.03
C PRO A 4 -15.09 -6.84 3.40
N MET A 5 -14.10 -6.32 4.15
CA MET A 5 -12.96 -7.09 4.64
C MET A 5 -13.37 -8.15 5.68
N ALA A 6 -14.27 -7.81 6.60
CA ALA A 6 -14.76 -8.78 7.59
C ALA A 6 -15.60 -9.89 6.93
N LYS A 7 -16.35 -9.57 5.87
CA LYS A 7 -17.08 -10.58 5.09
C LYS A 7 -16.12 -11.52 4.35
N TYR A 8 -15.08 -10.96 3.73
CA TYR A 8 -14.06 -11.76 3.04
C TYR A 8 -13.25 -12.65 3.99
N ALA A 9 -12.89 -12.13 5.18
CA ALA A 9 -12.22 -12.93 6.22
C ALA A 9 -13.10 -14.10 6.70
N GLN A 10 -14.41 -13.90 6.82
CA GLN A 10 -15.36 -14.97 7.16
C GLN A 10 -15.46 -16.03 6.05
N GLU A 11 -15.42 -15.62 4.79
CA GLU A 11 -15.40 -16.54 3.64
C GLU A 11 -14.13 -17.39 3.61
N LEU A 12 -12.97 -16.78 3.84
CA LEU A 12 -11.67 -17.46 3.95
C LEU A 12 -11.58 -18.39 5.17
N ALA A 13 -12.21 -18.01 6.29
CA ALA A 13 -12.29 -18.87 7.47
C ALA A 13 -13.09 -20.13 7.17
N ARG A 14 -14.18 -19.98 6.40
CA ARG A 14 -15.03 -21.11 6.00
C ARG A 14 -14.37 -22.03 4.99
N SER A 15 -13.47 -21.52 4.14
CA SER A 15 -12.66 -22.34 3.23
C SER A 15 -11.44 -22.98 3.91
N GLY A 16 -11.13 -22.62 5.17
CA GLY A 16 -9.94 -23.10 5.88
C GLY A 16 -8.63 -22.45 5.40
N GLU A 17 -8.72 -21.40 4.56
CA GLU A 17 -7.57 -20.74 3.96
C GLU A 17 -7.13 -19.49 4.74
N LEU A 18 -7.92 -19.04 5.72
CA LEU A 18 -7.66 -17.79 6.44
C LEU A 18 -6.29 -17.76 7.10
N ASP A 19 -5.93 -18.80 7.85
CA ASP A 19 -4.64 -18.84 8.56
C ASP A 19 -3.47 -18.85 7.58
N THR A 20 -3.59 -19.59 6.48
CA THR A 20 -2.59 -19.60 5.40
C THR A 20 -2.45 -18.23 4.75
N VAL A 21 -3.55 -17.55 4.43
CA VAL A 21 -3.53 -16.20 3.85
C VAL A 21 -2.95 -15.18 4.84
N CYS A 22 -3.32 -15.27 6.11
CA CYS A 22 -2.76 -14.41 7.16
C CYS A 22 -1.26 -14.66 7.37
N GLN A 23 -0.82 -15.92 7.32
CA GLN A 23 0.59 -16.28 7.38
C GLN A 23 1.33 -15.76 6.13
N MET A 24 0.76 -15.91 4.94
CA MET A 24 1.31 -15.34 3.70
C MET A 24 1.42 -13.81 3.79
N LEU A 25 0.42 -13.11 4.32
CA LEU A 25 0.48 -11.65 4.46
C LEU A 25 1.51 -11.19 5.51
N ARG A 26 1.79 -12.02 6.53
CA ARG A 26 2.77 -11.73 7.59
C ARG A 26 4.20 -12.07 7.18
N GLU A 27 4.39 -13.20 6.52
CA GLU A 27 5.72 -13.80 6.28
C GLU A 27 6.21 -13.61 4.85
N ARG A 28 5.31 -13.44 3.88
CA ARG A 28 5.71 -13.28 2.48
C ARG A 28 6.09 -11.82 2.25
N SER A 29 7.35 -11.58 1.92
CA SER A 29 7.74 -10.37 1.20
C SER A 29 6.99 -10.39 -0.12
N VAL A 30 5.86 -9.68 -0.22
CA VAL A 30 5.09 -9.57 -1.46
C VAL A 30 6.05 -9.03 -2.53
N ARG A 31 6.50 -9.89 -3.43
CA ARG A 31 7.32 -9.46 -4.56
C ARG A 31 6.38 -8.84 -5.57
N LEU A 32 6.79 -7.74 -6.19
CA LEU A 32 6.04 -7.04 -7.22
C LEU A 32 5.46 -7.96 -8.32
N ALA A 33 6.13 -9.09 -8.60
CA ALA A 33 5.70 -10.09 -9.58
C ALA A 33 4.49 -10.94 -9.15
N ASP A 34 4.15 -10.99 -7.87
CA ASP A 34 3.02 -11.79 -7.34
C ASP A 34 1.68 -11.05 -7.41
N VAL A 35 1.67 -9.77 -7.76
CA VAL A 35 0.46 -8.94 -7.85
C VAL A 35 0.04 -8.79 -9.31
N ASN A 36 -0.79 -9.72 -9.80
CA ASN A 36 -1.40 -9.60 -11.11
C ASN A 36 -2.53 -8.55 -11.10
N ASP A 37 -2.52 -7.68 -12.11
CA ASP A 37 -3.57 -6.70 -12.47
C ASP A 37 -3.84 -5.51 -11.54
N MET A 38 -3.09 -5.34 -10.44
CA MET A 38 -3.08 -4.09 -9.68
C MET A 38 -1.66 -3.77 -9.24
N ALA A 39 -1.15 -2.59 -9.55
CA ALA A 39 0.15 -2.16 -9.04
C ALA A 39 0.02 -1.86 -7.53
N ALA A 40 0.09 -2.89 -6.68
CA ALA A 40 0.10 -2.74 -5.22
C ALA A 40 1.26 -1.84 -4.76
N VAL A 41 2.28 -1.71 -5.60
CA VAL A 41 3.36 -0.74 -5.48
C VAL A 41 3.60 -0.13 -6.85
N THR A 42 3.73 1.18 -6.91
CA THR A 42 3.88 1.95 -8.15
C THR A 42 4.69 3.20 -7.87
N THR A 43 5.20 3.83 -8.93
CA THR A 43 5.96 5.07 -8.80
C THR A 43 5.03 6.27 -8.66
N VAL A 44 5.47 7.30 -7.94
CA VAL A 44 4.71 8.56 -7.77
C VAL A 44 4.33 9.20 -9.11
N HIS A 45 5.16 9.03 -10.14
CA HIS A 45 4.91 9.53 -11.48
C HIS A 45 3.72 8.85 -12.17
N GLN A 46 3.57 7.53 -11.99
CA GLN A 46 2.49 6.76 -12.60
C GLN A 46 1.13 7.04 -11.94
N VAL A 47 1.12 7.36 -10.64
CA VAL A 47 -0.12 7.69 -9.90
C VAL A 47 -0.50 9.16 -9.97
N LYS A 48 0.25 9.98 -10.71
CA LYS A 48 -0.04 11.41 -10.85
C LYS A 48 -1.43 11.60 -11.46
N GLY A 49 -2.29 12.36 -10.77
CA GLY A 49 -3.67 12.60 -11.19
C GLY A 49 -4.69 11.57 -10.69
N PHE A 50 -4.23 10.47 -10.08
CA PHE A 50 -5.09 9.51 -9.39
C PHE A 50 -5.11 9.77 -7.89
N GLU A 51 -6.18 9.39 -7.23
CA GLU A 51 -6.33 9.46 -5.77
C GLU A 51 -6.90 8.16 -5.24
N TYR A 52 -6.44 7.76 -4.07
CA TYR A 52 -6.82 6.52 -3.40
C TYR A 52 -7.25 6.80 -1.97
N ASP A 53 -8.12 5.97 -1.41
CA ASP A 53 -8.58 6.16 -0.04
C ASP A 53 -7.43 6.05 0.97
N HIS A 54 -6.55 5.06 0.76
CA HIS A 54 -5.45 4.73 1.66
C HIS A 54 -4.16 4.58 0.83
N CYS A 55 -3.11 5.29 1.21
CA CYS A 55 -1.79 5.18 0.58
C CYS A 55 -0.72 4.84 1.61
N ALA A 56 0.30 4.10 1.17
CA ALA A 56 1.55 3.94 1.88
C ALA A 56 2.69 4.51 1.02
N VAL A 57 3.61 5.24 1.65
CA VAL A 57 4.78 5.86 1.01
C VAL A 57 6.02 5.48 1.78
N HIS A 58 7.13 5.27 1.09
CA HIS A 58 8.39 4.94 1.73
C HIS A 58 9.04 6.20 2.36
N SER A 59 9.85 6.01 3.41
CA SER A 59 10.41 7.13 4.21
C SER A 59 11.46 7.97 3.49
N ASP A 60 11.98 7.49 2.36
CA ASP A 60 12.88 8.26 1.47
C ASP A 60 12.22 9.54 0.95
N LEU A 61 10.90 9.53 0.74
CA LEU A 61 10.12 10.70 0.35
C LEU A 61 10.00 11.77 1.45
N LEU A 62 10.54 11.53 2.65
CA LEU A 62 10.61 12.55 3.71
C LEU A 62 11.87 13.41 3.63
N ALA A 63 12.89 13.01 2.86
CA ALA A 63 14.18 13.68 2.81
C ALA A 63 14.56 14.13 1.37
N PRO A 64 13.78 15.02 0.72
CA PRO A 64 14.09 15.49 -0.62
C PRO A 64 15.38 16.33 -0.63
N GLU A 65 16.30 16.03 -1.54
CA GLU A 65 17.59 16.71 -1.68
C GLU A 65 17.49 18.01 -2.50
N ASN A 66 16.44 18.14 -3.31
CA ASN A 66 16.25 19.26 -4.21
C ASN A 66 14.77 19.64 -4.40
N ARG A 67 14.53 20.73 -5.14
CA ARG A 67 13.18 21.26 -5.37
C ARG A 67 12.27 20.28 -6.13
N ASP A 68 12.84 19.49 -7.03
CA ASP A 68 12.08 18.56 -7.86
C ASP A 68 11.64 17.34 -7.05
N GLU A 69 12.53 16.80 -6.21
CA GLU A 69 12.19 15.74 -5.24
C GLU A 69 11.17 16.20 -4.21
N ARG A 70 11.21 17.46 -3.80
CA ARG A 70 10.18 18.03 -2.93
C ARG A 70 8.81 18.05 -3.62
N ASN A 71 8.76 18.31 -4.93
CA ASN A 71 7.51 18.23 -5.70
C ASN A 71 7.03 16.78 -5.82
N ILE A 72 7.94 15.81 -6.00
CA ILE A 72 7.59 14.39 -6.01
C ILE A 72 7.00 13.98 -4.65
N SER A 73 7.64 14.37 -3.56
CA SER A 73 7.17 14.11 -2.20
C SER A 73 5.78 14.71 -1.95
N PHE A 74 5.57 15.95 -2.40
CA PHE A 74 4.25 16.61 -2.35
C PHE A 74 3.18 15.83 -3.14
N VAL A 75 3.49 15.38 -4.35
CA VAL A 75 2.55 14.59 -5.14
C VAL A 75 2.22 13.28 -4.43
N ALA A 76 3.23 12.57 -3.90
CA ALA A 76 3.05 11.32 -3.17
C ALA A 76 2.11 11.49 -1.96
N PHE A 77 2.34 12.53 -1.17
CA PHE A 77 1.50 12.81 0.00
C PHE A 77 0.11 13.32 -0.35
N THR A 78 -0.13 13.83 -1.55
CA THR A 78 -1.48 14.27 -1.96
C THR A 78 -2.28 13.19 -2.69
N ARG A 79 -1.77 11.95 -2.81
CA ARG A 79 -2.51 10.86 -3.46
C ARG A 79 -3.56 10.20 -2.56
N HIS A 80 -3.52 10.43 -1.24
CA HIS A 80 -4.46 9.81 -0.30
C HIS A 80 -5.68 10.71 -0.02
N ARG A 81 -6.85 10.10 0.16
CA ARG A 81 -8.08 10.80 0.55
C ARG A 81 -8.40 10.69 2.04
N LYS A 82 -8.06 9.56 2.67
CA LYS A 82 -8.41 9.26 4.06
C LYS A 82 -7.20 9.06 4.94
N SER A 83 -6.28 8.16 4.57
CA SER A 83 -5.09 7.90 5.38
C SER A 83 -3.82 7.74 4.55
N LEU A 84 -2.73 8.28 5.09
CA LEU A 84 -1.38 8.09 4.59
C LEU A 84 -0.55 7.38 5.66
N VAL A 85 0.14 6.32 5.26
CA VAL A 85 1.12 5.63 6.10
C VAL A 85 2.51 5.90 5.54
N VAL A 86 3.44 6.32 6.39
CA VAL A 86 4.86 6.38 6.01
C VAL A 86 5.55 5.11 6.51
N MET A 87 6.09 4.33 5.59
CA MET A 87 6.84 3.13 5.90
C MET A 87 8.25 3.53 6.30
N ALA A 88 8.54 3.44 7.60
CA ALA A 88 9.88 3.61 8.13
C ALA A 88 10.76 2.41 7.74
N LYS A 89 12.03 2.68 7.46
CA LYS A 89 13.04 1.64 7.32
C LYS A 89 13.14 0.90 8.67
N SER A 90 13.07 -0.43 8.64
CA SER A 90 13.39 -1.23 9.82
C SER A 90 14.91 -1.24 9.99
N ASP A 91 15.39 -0.77 11.14
CA ASP A 91 16.80 -0.86 11.55
C ASP A 91 17.20 -2.31 11.89
#